data_AF-A0A4Q6G008-F1
#
_entry.id   AF-A0A4Q6G008-F1
#
_cell.length_a   1.000
_cell.length_b   1.000
_cell.length_c   1.000
_cell.angle_alpha   90.00
_cell.angle_beta   90.00
_cell.angle_gamma   90.00
#
_symmetry.space_group_name_H-M   'P 1'
#
loop_
_entity.id
_entity.type
_entity.pdbx_description
1 polymer ?
#
loop_
_entity_poly.entity_id
_entity_poly.type
_entity_poly.pdbx_seq_one_letter_code
_entity_poly.pdbx_strand_id
1 'polypeptide(L)'
;MFWLVLGSYYLRMIGVTAGYHRYFSHRSYKTSRWFQFCLAFLAQTSAQKGALWWAAHHRHHHKHSDQHEDIHSPSQKGFWWSQVGWILDKSTEDTNWKYIQDYAKFPELRWLNKYFLVPPTLYALAIFAVWGWQGLFWGFFFSTVMLYHGTFVINSLCHVFGKVRYKSGDDSKNSLLLALITCGEGWHNNHHYYQATANQGWFWWEIDVSY
;
A
#
# COMPACT_ATOMS: atom_id res chain seq x y z
N MET A 1 -2.28 -21.64 -13.08
CA MET A 1 -1.59 -20.34 -13.20
C MET A 1 -2.47 -19.18 -12.77
N PHE A 2 -3.68 -19.02 -13.32
CA PHE A 2 -4.64 -17.98 -12.90
C PHE A 2 -4.85 -17.85 -11.38
N TRP A 3 -5.16 -18.96 -10.69
CA TRP A 3 -5.34 -18.96 -9.24
C TRP A 3 -4.09 -18.57 -8.45
N LEU A 4 -2.90 -18.88 -8.99
CA LEU A 4 -1.64 -18.50 -8.35
C LEU A 4 -1.43 -16.98 -8.46
N VAL A 5 -1.77 -16.39 -9.61
CA VAL A 5 -1.74 -14.93 -9.78
C VAL A 5 -2.69 -14.26 -8.80
N LEU A 6 -3.96 -14.69 -8.76
CA LEU A 6 -4.97 -14.10 -7.87
C LEU A 6 -4.63 -14.28 -6.40
N GLY A 7 -4.24 -15.50 -5.99
CA GLY A 7 -3.86 -15.78 -4.60
C GLY A 7 -2.66 -14.95 -4.18
N SER A 8 -1.62 -14.87 -5.02
CA SER A 8 -0.43 -14.06 -4.75
C SER A 8 -0.73 -12.56 -4.75
N TYR A 9 -1.64 -12.10 -5.60
CA TYR A 9 -2.08 -10.72 -5.66
C TYR A 9 -2.81 -10.34 -4.37
N TYR A 10 -3.88 -11.06 -4.01
CA TYR A 10 -4.72 -10.71 -2.87
C TYR A 10 -4.02 -10.90 -1.53
N LEU A 11 -3.21 -11.96 -1.37
CA LEU A 11 -2.41 -12.16 -0.15
C LEU A 11 -1.51 -10.95 0.15
N ARG A 12 -0.87 -10.42 -0.89
CA ARG A 12 0.06 -9.30 -0.76
C ARG A 12 -0.64 -7.95 -0.75
N MET A 13 -1.78 -7.83 -1.45
CA MET A 13 -2.67 -6.66 -1.33
C MET A 13 -3.12 -6.51 0.12
N ILE A 14 -3.58 -7.58 0.79
CA ILE A 14 -3.91 -7.56 2.23
C ILE A 14 -2.70 -7.13 3.07
N GLY A 15 -1.48 -7.58 2.72
CA GLY A 15 -0.26 -7.09 3.36
C GLY A 15 -0.09 -5.56 3.24
N VAL A 16 -0.29 -5.01 2.03
CA VAL A 16 -0.22 -3.57 1.80
C VAL A 16 -1.33 -2.83 2.57
N THR A 17 -2.57 -3.27 2.48
CA THR A 17 -3.72 -2.56 3.07
C THR A 17 -3.77 -2.69 4.59
N ALA A 18 -3.69 -3.90 5.14
CA ALA A 18 -3.73 -4.12 6.58
C ALA A 18 -2.42 -3.69 7.25
N GLY A 19 -1.27 -3.95 6.61
CA GLY A 19 0.06 -3.68 7.14
C GLY A 19 0.52 -2.25 6.85
N TYR A 20 0.99 -1.99 5.63
CA TYR A 20 1.57 -0.68 5.27
C TYR A 20 0.61 0.47 5.55
N HIS A 21 -0.62 0.34 5.08
CA HIS A 21 -1.58 1.41 5.14
C HIS A 21 -2.19 1.58 6.54
N ARG A 22 -3.04 0.66 6.95
CA ARG A 22 -3.86 0.81 8.17
C ARG A 22 -3.00 0.79 9.44
N TYR A 23 -2.07 -0.15 9.56
CA TYR A 23 -1.24 -0.28 10.76
C TYR A 23 -0.09 0.72 10.80
N PHE A 24 0.81 0.70 9.81
CA PHE A 24 2.03 1.52 9.85
C PHE A 24 1.76 2.98 9.55
N SER A 25 0.92 3.33 8.57
CA SER A 25 0.65 4.73 8.26
C SER A 25 -0.35 5.35 9.22
N HIS A 26 -1.47 4.67 9.50
CA HIS A 26 -2.60 5.29 10.21
C HIS A 26 -2.74 4.92 11.67
N ARG A 27 -2.07 3.86 12.15
CA ARG A 27 -2.20 3.36 13.52
C ARG A 27 -3.66 3.05 13.89
N SER A 28 -4.43 2.56 12.93
CA SER A 28 -5.87 2.35 13.10
C SER A 28 -6.22 1.17 14.00
N TYR A 29 -5.25 0.30 14.29
CA TYR A 29 -5.35 -0.78 15.27
C TYR A 29 -4.01 -1.05 15.95
N LYS A 30 -4.03 -1.86 17.01
CA LYS A 30 -2.84 -2.29 17.75
C LYS A 30 -2.68 -3.79 17.64
N THR A 31 -1.43 -4.26 17.62
CA THR A 31 -1.11 -5.68 17.64
C THR A 31 0.19 -5.94 18.40
N SER A 32 0.56 -7.21 18.56
CA SER A 32 1.81 -7.59 19.22
C SER A 32 3.03 -7.21 18.37
N ARG A 33 4.20 -7.03 19.02
CA ARG A 33 5.47 -6.77 18.31
C ARG A 33 5.80 -7.85 17.28
N TRP A 34 5.48 -9.11 17.60
CA TRP A 34 5.68 -10.22 16.67
C TRP A 34 4.78 -10.09 15.43
N PHE A 35 3.48 -9.88 15.63
CA PHE A 35 2.55 -9.76 14.50
C PHE A 35 2.81 -8.49 13.67
N GLN A 36 3.27 -7.40 14.31
CA GLN A 36 3.78 -6.22 13.63
C GLN A 36 4.91 -6.56 12.66
N PHE A 37 5.89 -7.39 13.08
CA PHE A 37 6.95 -7.85 12.19
C PHE A 37 6.38 -8.70 11.03
N CYS A 38 5.43 -9.61 11.32
CA CYS A 38 4.77 -10.41 10.29
C CYS A 38 4.05 -9.54 9.25
N LEU A 39 3.34 -8.49 9.69
CA LEU A 39 2.67 -7.53 8.81
C LEU A 39 3.67 -6.79 7.93
N ALA A 40 4.78 -6.29 8.52
CA ALA A 40 5.83 -5.62 7.75
C ALA A 40 6.44 -6.55 6.69
N PHE A 41 6.75 -7.79 7.09
CA PHE A 41 7.33 -8.78 6.19
C PHE A 41 6.37 -9.13 5.05
N LEU A 42 5.11 -9.45 5.37
CA LEU A 42 4.09 -9.78 4.38
C LEU A 42 3.88 -8.62 3.40
N ALA A 43 3.72 -7.40 3.91
CA ALA A 43 3.56 -6.22 3.09
C ALA A 43 4.76 -5.97 2.17
N GLN A 44 5.99 -6.20 2.65
CA GLN A 44 7.21 -6.06 1.87
C GLN A 44 7.36 -7.10 0.75
N THR A 45 6.68 -8.24 0.81
CA THR A 45 6.63 -9.17 -0.33
C THR A 45 5.96 -8.57 -1.58
N SER A 46 5.29 -7.42 -1.43
CA SER A 46 4.82 -6.60 -2.55
C SER A 46 5.94 -5.97 -3.37
N ALA A 47 7.16 -5.89 -2.85
CA ALA A 47 8.32 -5.20 -3.42
C ALA A 47 8.19 -3.66 -3.52
N GLN A 48 7.24 -3.05 -2.81
CA GLN A 48 7.05 -1.59 -2.77
C GLN A 48 7.91 -0.89 -1.69
N LYS A 49 9.23 -1.13 -1.71
CA LYS A 49 10.21 -0.63 -0.71
C LYS A 49 9.90 -1.09 0.73
N GLY A 50 10.51 -0.47 1.74
CA GLY A 50 10.41 -0.88 3.15
C GLY A 50 9.16 -0.35 3.85
N ALA A 51 8.69 -1.04 4.91
CA ALA A 51 7.47 -0.67 5.63
C ALA A 51 7.51 0.75 6.24
N LEU A 52 8.66 1.15 6.81
CA LEU A 52 8.80 2.47 7.43
C LEU A 52 8.92 3.57 6.37
N TRP A 53 9.58 3.27 5.25
CA TRP A 53 9.66 4.14 4.08
C TRP A 53 8.27 4.41 3.51
N TRP A 54 7.49 3.35 3.30
CA TRP A 54 6.15 3.45 2.72
C TRP A 54 5.23 4.26 3.64
N ALA A 55 5.23 3.93 4.94
CA ALA A 55 4.42 4.65 5.90
C ALA A 55 4.81 6.12 6.08
N ALA A 56 6.11 6.45 6.04
CA ALA A 56 6.56 7.84 6.10
C ALA A 56 6.06 8.65 4.90
N HIS A 57 6.15 8.11 3.68
CA HIS A 57 5.65 8.76 2.47
C HIS A 57 4.13 8.90 2.48
N HIS A 58 3.42 7.87 2.91
CA HIS A 58 1.97 7.90 3.00
C HIS A 58 1.46 8.93 4.03
N ARG A 59 2.11 9.01 5.20
CA ARG A 59 1.82 10.06 6.20
C ARG A 59 2.10 11.45 5.67
N HIS A 60 3.15 11.61 4.86
CA HIS A 60 3.45 12.87 4.18
C HIS A 60 2.35 13.25 3.19
N HIS A 61 1.92 12.30 2.36
CA HIS A 61 0.81 12.47 1.43
C HIS A 61 -0.46 12.91 2.17
N HIS A 62 -0.91 12.21 3.21
CA HIS A 62 -2.11 12.62 3.94
C HIS A 62 -2.04 14.02 4.55
N LYS A 63 -0.84 14.47 4.92
CA LYS A 63 -0.65 15.82 5.45
C LYS A 63 -0.74 16.90 4.37
N HIS A 64 -0.38 16.56 3.14
CA HIS A 64 -0.20 17.50 2.02
C HIS A 64 -1.01 17.11 0.76
N SER A 65 -2.04 16.29 0.91
CA SER A 65 -2.72 15.63 -0.21
C SER A 65 -3.18 16.66 -1.24
N ASP A 66 -2.83 16.41 -2.50
CA ASP A 66 -3.13 17.29 -3.65
C ASP A 66 -2.55 18.72 -3.58
N GLN A 67 -1.62 18.97 -2.64
CA GLN A 67 -0.79 20.18 -2.56
C GLN A 67 0.56 19.96 -3.25
N HIS A 68 1.34 21.03 -3.43
CA HIS A 68 2.60 20.98 -4.17
C HIS A 68 3.64 20.02 -3.56
N GLU A 69 3.61 19.87 -2.24
CA GLU A 69 4.48 18.98 -1.49
C GLU A 69 4.13 17.50 -1.68
N ASP A 70 2.92 17.16 -2.11
CA ASP A 70 2.53 15.78 -2.39
C ASP A 70 3.27 15.24 -3.62
N ILE A 71 4.25 14.38 -3.35
CA ILE A 71 5.15 13.83 -4.36
C ILE A 71 4.46 12.92 -5.38
N HIS A 72 3.24 12.45 -5.09
CA HIS A 72 2.50 11.58 -5.99
C HIS A 72 1.08 12.09 -6.27
N SER A 73 0.82 13.40 -6.11
CA SER A 73 -0.43 14.00 -6.54
C SER A 73 -0.56 13.99 -8.08
N PRO A 74 -1.66 13.45 -8.63
CA PRO A 74 -1.88 13.46 -10.07
C PRO A 74 -2.18 14.87 -10.61
N SER A 75 -2.79 15.75 -9.82
CA SER A 75 -3.10 17.13 -10.23
C SER A 75 -1.85 18.02 -10.31
N GLN A 76 -0.85 17.76 -9.47
CA GLN A 76 0.39 18.54 -9.41
C GLN A 76 1.50 18.01 -10.32
N LYS A 77 1.60 16.68 -10.48
CA LYS A 77 2.73 16.03 -11.18
C LYS A 77 2.32 15.27 -12.44
N GLY A 78 1.02 15.11 -12.69
CA GLY A 78 0.47 14.36 -13.81
C GLY A 78 0.27 12.87 -13.53
N PHE A 79 -0.62 12.25 -14.32
CA PHE A 79 -1.08 10.87 -14.13
C PHE A 79 0.06 9.84 -14.12
N TRP A 80 0.95 9.85 -15.12
CA TRP A 80 2.01 8.84 -15.24
C TRP A 80 3.05 8.92 -14.10
N TRP A 81 3.33 10.13 -13.62
CA TRP A 81 4.20 10.33 -12.47
C TRP A 81 3.57 9.76 -11.20
N SER A 82 2.32 10.13 -10.91
CA SER A 82 1.55 9.63 -9.77
C SER A 82 1.38 8.10 -9.80
N GLN A 83 1.18 7.53 -10.99
CA GLN A 83 0.98 6.10 -11.19
C GLN A 83 2.26 5.27 -11.02
N VAL A 84 3.43 5.69 -11.48
CA VAL A 84 4.68 4.88 -11.38
C VAL A 84 5.93 5.74 -11.18
N GLY A 85 6.01 6.92 -11.77
CA GLY A 85 7.26 7.71 -11.80
C GLY A 85 7.84 7.99 -10.40
N TRP A 86 7.00 8.38 -9.45
CA TRP A 86 7.44 8.84 -8.14
C TRP A 86 8.21 7.77 -7.33
N ILE A 87 7.81 6.49 -7.40
CA ILE A 87 8.42 5.43 -6.60
C ILE A 87 9.80 5.03 -7.14
N LEU A 88 10.03 5.24 -8.44
CA LEU A 88 11.29 4.95 -9.13
C LEU A 88 12.30 6.10 -9.05
N ASP A 89 11.85 7.30 -8.66
CA ASP A 89 12.70 8.46 -8.59
C ASP A 89 13.66 8.41 -7.39
N LYS A 90 14.92 8.81 -7.60
CA LYS A 90 15.96 8.78 -6.56
C LYS A 90 15.68 9.77 -5.43
N SER A 91 14.98 10.88 -5.70
CA SER A 91 14.64 11.86 -4.66
C SER A 91 13.67 11.30 -3.61
N THR A 92 12.98 10.21 -3.92
CA THR A 92 12.05 9.54 -3.00
C THR A 92 12.66 8.29 -2.36
N GLU A 93 13.96 8.04 -2.51
CA GLU A 93 14.58 6.80 -2.04
C GLU A 93 14.76 6.75 -0.51
N ASP A 94 14.96 7.90 0.11
CA ASP A 94 15.24 7.99 1.54
C ASP A 94 13.98 7.88 2.43
N THR A 95 14.14 7.24 3.59
CA THR A 95 13.09 7.19 4.62
C THR A 95 13.11 8.47 5.45
N ASN A 96 12.02 9.24 5.42
CA ASN A 96 11.90 10.40 6.30
C ASN A 96 11.51 9.99 7.73
N TRP A 97 12.51 9.80 8.59
CA TRP A 97 12.34 9.32 9.96
C TRP A 97 11.46 10.21 10.84
N LYS A 98 11.32 11.50 10.52
CA LYS A 98 10.46 12.44 11.27
C LYS A 98 8.99 12.00 11.26
N TYR A 99 8.54 11.36 10.18
CA TYR A 99 7.15 10.94 10.03
C TYR A 99 6.85 9.57 10.65
N ILE A 100 7.86 8.80 11.08
CA ILE A 100 7.68 7.39 11.47
C ILE A 100 8.42 7.00 12.76
N GLN A 101 8.66 7.98 13.65
CA GLN A 101 9.42 7.79 14.89
C GLN A 101 8.82 6.73 15.84
N ASP A 102 7.51 6.59 15.83
CA ASP A 102 6.73 5.63 16.60
C ASP A 102 7.10 4.17 16.30
N TYR A 103 7.42 3.85 15.04
CA TYR A 103 7.87 2.52 14.64
C TYR A 103 9.39 2.43 14.41
N ALA A 104 10.08 3.55 14.18
CA ALA A 104 11.54 3.57 14.01
C ALA A 104 12.30 3.10 15.26
N LYS A 105 11.69 3.12 16.45
CA LYS A 105 12.31 2.58 17.67
C LYS A 105 12.54 1.06 17.63
N PHE A 106 11.88 0.32 16.72
CA PHE A 106 11.99 -1.13 16.63
C PHE A 106 13.14 -1.54 15.67
N PRO A 107 14.22 -2.17 16.17
CA PRO A 107 15.39 -2.50 15.34
C PRO A 107 15.08 -3.49 14.22
N GLU A 108 14.20 -4.45 14.43
CA GLU A 108 13.76 -5.42 13.42
C GLU A 108 13.02 -4.76 12.25
N LEU A 109 12.23 -3.70 12.51
CA LEU A 109 11.58 -2.94 11.46
C LEU A 109 12.56 -2.06 10.69
N ARG A 110 13.55 -1.47 11.38
CA ARG A 110 14.64 -0.73 10.71
C ARG A 110 15.46 -1.66 9.82
N TRP A 111 15.72 -2.88 10.27
CA TRP A 111 16.42 -3.89 9.47
C TRP A 111 15.60 -4.26 8.24
N LEU A 112 14.32 -4.58 8.39
CA LEU A 112 13.44 -4.86 7.27
C LEU A 112 13.35 -3.67 6.30
N ASN A 113 13.32 -2.44 6.81
CA ASN A 113 13.28 -1.25 5.98
C ASN A 113 14.58 -1.04 5.18
N LYS A 114 15.74 -1.29 5.80
CA LYS A 114 17.05 -1.20 5.14
C LYS A 114 17.24 -2.29 4.10
N TYR A 115 16.84 -3.53 4.43
CA TYR A 115 16.97 -4.70 3.56
C TYR A 115 15.63 -5.05 2.93
N PHE A 116 14.98 -4.07 2.31
CA PHE A 116 13.59 -4.21 1.87
C PHE A 116 13.36 -5.27 0.79
N LEU A 117 14.42 -5.67 0.08
CA LEU A 117 14.39 -6.74 -0.90
C LEU A 117 14.41 -8.14 -0.29
N VAL A 118 14.71 -8.29 1.00
CA VAL A 118 14.73 -9.62 1.64
C VAL A 118 13.35 -10.31 1.59
N PRO A 119 12.24 -9.71 2.06
CA PRO A 119 10.93 -10.36 1.98
C PRO A 119 10.47 -10.74 0.57
N PRO A 120 10.53 -9.86 -0.46
CA PRO A 120 10.12 -10.25 -1.81
C PRO A 120 11.04 -11.32 -2.42
N THR A 121 12.35 -11.29 -2.16
CA THR A 121 13.26 -12.37 -2.59
C THR A 121 12.92 -13.70 -1.93
N LEU A 122 12.68 -13.73 -0.62
CA LEU A 122 12.28 -14.96 0.08
C LEU A 122 10.94 -15.51 -0.42
N TYR A 123 9.98 -14.63 -0.70
CA TYR A 123 8.71 -15.01 -1.30
C TYR A 123 8.91 -15.60 -2.70
N ALA A 124 9.72 -14.96 -3.55
CA ALA A 124 10.03 -15.46 -4.90
C ALA A 124 10.70 -16.85 -4.86
N LEU A 125 11.66 -17.04 -3.95
CA LEU A 125 12.33 -18.33 -3.76
C LEU A 125 11.36 -19.40 -3.25
N ALA A 126 10.45 -19.07 -2.31
CA ALA A 126 9.43 -20.00 -1.83
C ALA A 126 8.46 -20.40 -2.94
N ILE A 127 7.98 -19.44 -3.73
CA ILE A 127 7.12 -19.71 -4.89
C ILE A 127 7.85 -20.59 -5.92
N PHE A 128 9.12 -20.30 -6.21
CA PHE A 128 9.93 -21.09 -7.13
C PHE A 128 10.15 -22.52 -6.63
N ALA A 129 10.42 -22.71 -5.33
CA ALA A 129 10.65 -24.03 -4.75
C ALA A 129 9.42 -24.95 -4.86
N VAL A 130 8.21 -24.39 -4.78
CA VAL A 130 6.97 -25.17 -4.82
C VAL A 130 6.42 -25.33 -6.25
N TRP A 131 6.52 -24.31 -7.10
CA TRP A 131 5.87 -24.27 -8.42
C TRP A 131 6.83 -24.04 -9.60
N GLY A 132 8.14 -24.05 -9.36
CA GLY A 132 9.18 -23.88 -10.38
C GLY A 132 9.10 -22.54 -11.11
N TRP A 133 9.61 -22.51 -12.34
CA TRP A 133 9.64 -21.31 -13.18
C TRP A 133 8.26 -20.74 -13.50
N GLN A 134 7.25 -21.61 -13.69
CA GLN A 134 5.87 -21.18 -13.89
C GLN A 134 5.33 -20.47 -12.64
N GLY A 135 5.65 -21.00 -11.46
CA GLY A 135 5.40 -20.35 -10.18
C GLY A 135 6.02 -18.97 -10.10
N LEU A 136 7.34 -18.90 -10.32
CA LEU A 136 8.10 -17.66 -10.21
C LEU A 136 7.57 -16.59 -11.17
N PHE A 137 7.27 -16.95 -12.42
CA PHE A 137 6.74 -16.01 -13.39
C PHE A 137 5.33 -15.54 -13.02
N TRP A 138 4.37 -16.44 -12.84
CA TRP A 138 2.97 -16.06 -12.62
C TRP A 138 2.69 -15.62 -11.19
N GLY A 139 3.18 -16.37 -10.21
CA GLY A 139 2.97 -16.15 -8.78
C GLY A 139 3.81 -15.02 -8.19
N PHE A 140 4.95 -14.67 -8.78
CA PHE A 140 5.76 -13.55 -8.32
C PHE A 140 5.87 -12.42 -9.35
N PHE A 141 6.48 -12.59 -10.51
CA PHE A 141 6.74 -11.45 -11.41
C PHE A 141 5.45 -10.80 -11.96
N PHE A 142 4.60 -11.58 -12.62
CA PHE A 142 3.36 -11.07 -13.23
C PHE A 142 2.40 -10.52 -12.17
N SER A 143 2.19 -11.27 -11.08
CA SER A 143 1.34 -10.83 -9.97
C SER A 143 1.89 -9.57 -9.28
N THR A 144 3.21 -9.35 -9.23
CA THR A 144 3.82 -8.11 -8.68
C THR A 144 3.52 -6.92 -9.57
N VAL A 145 3.62 -7.07 -10.90
CA VAL A 145 3.23 -6.00 -11.83
C VAL A 145 1.75 -5.64 -11.65
N MET A 146 0.88 -6.65 -11.56
CA MET A 146 -0.55 -6.40 -11.29
C MET A 146 -0.76 -5.71 -9.94
N LEU A 147 -0.04 -6.13 -8.89
CA LEU A 147 -0.11 -5.52 -7.56
C LEU A 147 0.35 -4.06 -7.55
N TYR A 148 1.40 -3.71 -8.29
CA TYR A 148 1.84 -2.32 -8.48
C TYR A 148 0.74 -1.48 -9.10
N HIS A 149 0.15 -1.93 -10.21
CA HIS A 149 -0.96 -1.23 -10.83
C HIS A 149 -2.15 -1.09 -9.87
N GLY A 150 -2.50 -2.15 -9.15
CA GLY A 150 -3.59 -2.17 -8.17
C GLY A 150 -3.34 -1.28 -6.94
N THR A 151 -2.10 -1.05 -6.53
CA THR A 151 -1.80 -0.15 -5.42
C THR A 151 -1.77 1.30 -5.90
N PHE A 152 -1.06 1.57 -7.01
CA PHE A 152 -0.82 2.94 -7.46
C PHE A 152 -2.05 3.58 -8.12
N VAL A 153 -3.00 2.77 -8.60
CA VAL A 153 -4.31 3.24 -9.06
C VAL A 153 -5.10 3.97 -7.96
N ILE A 154 -4.87 3.68 -6.68
CA ILE A 154 -5.51 4.41 -5.59
C ILE A 154 -4.98 5.85 -5.54
N ASN A 155 -3.67 6.04 -5.64
CA ASN A 155 -3.07 7.38 -5.67
C ASN A 155 -3.51 8.21 -6.90
N SER A 156 -3.79 7.54 -8.02
CA SER A 156 -4.15 8.22 -9.28
C SER A 156 -5.66 8.28 -9.51
N LEU A 157 -6.32 7.15 -9.73
CA LEU A 157 -7.73 7.10 -10.13
C LEU A 157 -8.67 7.41 -8.96
N CYS A 158 -8.37 7.06 -7.70
CA CYS A 158 -9.25 7.49 -6.60
C CYS A 158 -9.17 9.01 -6.34
N HIS A 159 -8.25 9.76 -6.94
CA HIS A 159 -8.26 11.22 -6.91
C HIS A 159 -8.94 11.84 -8.14
N VAL A 160 -9.19 11.07 -9.20
CA VAL A 160 -9.76 11.58 -10.46
C VAL A 160 -11.18 11.06 -10.72
N PHE A 161 -11.46 9.80 -10.38
CA PHE A 161 -12.66 9.07 -10.74
C PHE A 161 -13.36 8.47 -9.51
N GLY A 162 -14.68 8.70 -9.39
CA GLY A 162 -15.51 8.14 -8.33
C GLY A 162 -16.48 9.17 -7.75
N LYS A 163 -16.97 8.90 -6.53
CA LYS A 163 -17.94 9.76 -5.83
C LYS A 163 -17.34 10.37 -4.58
N VAL A 164 -17.57 11.66 -4.38
CA VAL A 164 -17.27 12.35 -3.11
C VAL A 164 -18.50 12.25 -2.22
N ARG A 165 -18.33 11.78 -0.98
CA ARG A 165 -19.38 11.73 0.04
C ARG A 165 -19.13 12.72 1.17
N TYR A 166 -17.88 12.87 1.55
CA TYR A 166 -17.43 13.70 2.66
C TYR A 166 -16.46 14.76 2.20
N LYS A 167 -16.49 15.91 2.88
CA LYS A 167 -15.55 17.00 2.64
C LYS A 167 -14.22 16.70 3.34
N SER A 168 -13.26 16.11 2.61
CA SER A 168 -11.92 15.74 3.08
C SER A 168 -10.87 16.85 2.89
N GLY A 169 -11.11 17.81 1.99
CA GLY A 169 -10.16 18.90 1.68
C GLY A 169 -9.14 18.56 0.59
N ASP A 170 -9.30 17.40 -0.05
CA ASP A 170 -8.52 16.92 -1.20
C ASP A 170 -9.47 16.37 -2.28
N ASP A 171 -8.90 15.82 -3.36
CA ASP A 171 -9.67 15.28 -4.48
C ASP A 171 -10.04 13.78 -4.31
N SER A 172 -9.92 13.20 -3.12
CA SER A 172 -10.23 11.78 -2.88
C SER A 172 -11.69 11.43 -3.21
N LYS A 173 -11.91 10.25 -3.80
CA LYS A 173 -13.20 9.75 -4.30
C LYS A 173 -13.37 8.26 -3.98
N ASN A 174 -14.61 7.87 -3.68
CA ASN A 174 -14.98 6.47 -3.47
C ASN A 174 -15.29 5.75 -4.80
N SER A 175 -14.83 4.51 -4.94
CA SER A 175 -15.07 3.64 -6.09
C SER A 175 -15.19 2.17 -5.66
N LEU A 176 -16.39 1.58 -5.85
CA LEU A 176 -16.65 0.17 -5.52
C LEU A 176 -15.74 -0.78 -6.30
N LEU A 177 -15.52 -0.51 -7.59
CA LEU A 177 -14.66 -1.35 -8.43
C LEU A 177 -13.23 -1.37 -7.88
N LEU A 178 -12.70 -0.21 -7.51
CA LEU A 178 -11.37 -0.13 -6.94
C LEU A 178 -11.33 -0.79 -5.56
N ALA A 179 -12.38 -0.66 -4.74
CA ALA A 179 -12.45 -1.31 -3.43
C ALA A 179 -12.38 -2.84 -3.54
N LEU A 180 -13.07 -3.44 -4.53
CA LEU A 180 -13.01 -4.89 -4.77
C LEU A 180 -11.62 -5.37 -5.24
N ILE A 181 -10.96 -4.58 -6.07
CA ILE A 181 -9.61 -4.89 -6.57
C ILE A 181 -8.57 -4.72 -5.46
N THR A 182 -8.74 -3.73 -4.59
CA THR A 182 -7.74 -3.29 -3.61
C THR A 182 -8.11 -3.63 -2.17
N CYS A 183 -8.98 -4.61 -1.96
CA CYS A 183 -9.37 -5.08 -0.63
C CYS A 183 -9.90 -3.98 0.31
N GLY A 184 -10.61 -2.98 -0.20
CA GLY A 184 -11.25 -1.90 0.57
C GLY A 184 -10.73 -0.49 0.27
N GLU A 185 -9.54 -0.34 -0.30
CA GLU A 185 -8.86 0.96 -0.48
C GLU A 185 -9.56 1.91 -1.46
N GLY A 186 -10.48 1.38 -2.27
CA GLY A 186 -11.34 2.20 -3.12
C GLY A 186 -12.35 3.05 -2.35
N TRP A 187 -12.57 2.85 -1.05
CA TRP A 187 -13.33 3.77 -0.20
C TRP A 187 -12.48 4.98 0.24
N HIS A 188 -11.79 5.58 -0.73
CA HIS A 188 -10.71 6.53 -0.52
C HIS A 188 -11.18 7.87 0.08
N ASN A 189 -12.37 8.35 -0.30
CA ASN A 189 -12.93 9.55 0.30
C ASN A 189 -13.40 9.33 1.75
N ASN A 190 -13.92 8.14 2.07
CA ASN A 190 -14.20 7.78 3.47
C ASN A 190 -12.89 7.80 4.29
N HIS A 191 -11.86 7.17 3.73
CA HIS A 191 -10.53 7.09 4.33
C HIS A 191 -9.92 8.48 4.57
N HIS A 192 -9.86 9.33 3.55
CA HIS A 192 -9.29 10.69 3.68
C HIS A 192 -10.11 11.57 4.63
N TYR A 193 -11.43 11.38 4.71
CA TYR A 193 -12.26 12.08 5.70
C TYR A 193 -11.97 11.64 7.14
N TYR A 194 -11.75 10.35 7.40
CA TYR A 194 -11.43 9.87 8.75
C TYR A 194 -10.40 8.73 8.76
N GLN A 195 -9.16 9.10 8.47
CA GLN A 195 -8.03 8.19 8.23
C GLN A 195 -7.62 7.30 9.43
N ALA A 196 -8.15 7.55 10.62
CA ALA A 196 -7.82 6.77 11.82
C ALA A 196 -8.61 5.45 11.90
N THR A 197 -9.62 5.23 11.06
CA THR A 197 -10.45 4.02 11.12
C THR A 197 -9.76 2.83 10.47
N ALA A 198 -9.87 1.67 11.11
CA ALA A 198 -9.39 0.42 10.51
C ALA A 198 -10.34 -0.06 9.41
N ASN A 199 -11.63 0.23 9.55
CA ASN A 199 -12.63 -0.01 8.52
C ASN A 199 -12.77 1.22 7.62
N GLN A 200 -12.64 1.04 6.31
CA GLN A 200 -12.87 2.08 5.31
C GLN A 200 -14.26 1.99 4.67
N GLY A 201 -14.91 0.82 4.75
CA GLY A 201 -16.28 0.58 4.30
C GLY A 201 -17.29 0.79 5.44
N TRP A 202 -17.94 1.95 5.49
CA TRP A 202 -18.78 2.35 6.63
C TRP A 202 -20.23 1.88 6.52
N PHE A 203 -20.62 1.41 5.35
CA PHE A 203 -21.94 0.84 5.12
C PHE A 203 -21.84 -0.66 4.86
N TRP A 204 -22.90 -1.40 5.19
CA TRP A 204 -22.94 -2.86 5.07
C TRP A 204 -22.63 -3.39 3.64
N TRP A 205 -22.86 -2.57 2.62
CA TRP A 205 -22.57 -2.89 1.21
C TRP A 205 -21.19 -2.42 0.75
N GLU A 206 -20.48 -1.64 1.57
CA GLU A 206 -19.10 -1.21 1.29
C GLU A 206 -18.14 -2.31 1.70
N ILE A 207 -17.87 -3.21 0.75
CA ILE A 207 -16.99 -4.36 0.97
C ILE A 207 -15.57 -3.86 1.25
N ASP A 208 -15.06 -4.23 2.41
CA ASP A 208 -13.69 -3.98 2.87
C ASP A 208 -13.11 -5.32 3.35
N VAL A 209 -12.36 -5.99 2.47
CA VAL A 209 -11.80 -7.33 2.74
C VAL A 209 -10.67 -7.27 3.77
N SER A 210 -10.05 -6.10 3.98
CA SER A 210 -8.91 -5.95 4.88
C SER A 210 -9.30 -5.68 6.33
N TYR A 211 -10.57 -5.41 6.60
CA TYR A 211 -11.14 -5.23 7.95
C TYR A 211 -11.67 -6.55 8.50
#